data_AF-X0R2N0-F1
#
_entry.id   AF-X0R2N0-F1
#
_cell.length_a   1.000
_cell.length_b   1.000
_cell.length_c   1.000
_cell.angle_alpha   90.00
_cell.angle_beta   90.00
_cell.angle_gamma   90.00
#
_symmetry.space_group_name_H-M   'P 1'
#
loop_
_entity.id
_entity.type
_entity.pdbx_description
1 polymer ?
#
loop_
_entity_poly.entity_id
_entity_poly.type
_entity_poly.pdbx_seq_one_letter_code
_entity_poly.pdbx_strand_id
1 'polypeptide(L)'
;MSQPRRTIEHLLKQGILPLTHANDAAIHLQVYPSKRSWLVFFDKALLIIGAIALVLSLVFFIAYNWINMGKMGKFALVEGALVVTIALYVALSFRRRFQLIRQLLLLIASVITGSLLALFGQVYQTGADTWQLFFGWAVLIVPWVIIARFPALWLLWLGLVNTGLILYFGVMDFAFVSYFYEGVLQIGVLAAVNFVALNLWLAFIDRQLPSVTRSRFKPELDWSAYVVGLLSSYFITYLPFFMSLMTPIL
;
A
#
# COMPACT_ATOMS: atom_id res chain seq x y z
N MET A 1 1.71 29.92 8.25
CA MET A 1 1.63 31.04 9.21
C MET A 1 0.60 32.03 8.69
N SER A 2 -0.36 32.43 9.52
CA SER A 2 -1.38 33.42 9.14
C SER A 2 -0.75 34.82 9.03
N GLN A 3 -1.27 35.65 8.11
CA GLN A 3 -0.84 37.04 7.87
C GLN A 3 -0.67 37.87 9.18
N PRO A 4 -1.59 37.81 10.17
CA PRO A 4 -1.46 38.59 11.41
C PRO A 4 -0.28 38.19 12.29
N ARG A 5 0.08 36.90 12.30
CA ARG A 5 1.19 36.37 13.10
C ARG A 5 2.54 36.89 12.60
N ARG A 6 2.68 37.02 11.27
CA ARG A 6 3.86 37.61 10.62
C ARG A 6 3.98 39.11 10.91
N THR A 7 2.86 39.82 10.96
CA THR A 7 2.82 41.25 11.29
C THR A 7 3.31 41.51 12.71
N ILE A 8 2.88 40.72 13.69
CA ILE A 8 3.36 40.85 15.09
C ILE A 8 4.84 40.53 15.21
N GLU A 9 5.32 39.46 14.56
CA GLU A 9 6.75 39.11 14.56
C GLU A 9 7.61 40.21 13.93
N HIS A 10 7.14 40.85 12.86
CA HIS A 10 7.83 41.96 12.23
C HIS A 10 7.88 43.21 13.12
N LEU A 11 6.76 43.55 13.77
CA LEU A 11 6.67 44.69 14.68
C LEU A 11 7.50 44.51 15.97
N LEU A 12 7.62 43.27 16.47
CA LEU A 12 8.53 42.91 17.57
C LEU A 12 10.00 43.03 17.15
N LYS A 13 10.35 42.52 15.96
CA LYS A 13 11.72 42.60 15.43
C LYS A 13 12.18 44.04 15.17
N GLN A 14 11.27 44.94 14.83
CA GLN A 14 11.55 46.35 14.61
C GLN A 14 11.58 47.17 15.91
N GLY A 15 11.31 46.57 17.08
CA GLY A 15 11.31 47.27 18.37
C GLY A 15 10.15 48.25 18.57
N ILE A 16 9.19 48.27 17.64
CA ILE A 16 8.04 49.19 17.64
C ILE A 16 6.99 48.74 18.67
N LEU A 17 6.95 47.45 18.99
CA LEU A 17 6.01 46.86 19.94
C LEU A 17 6.78 46.27 21.15
N PRO A 18 6.65 46.86 22.35
CA PRO A 18 7.24 46.31 23.57
C PRO A 18 6.68 44.90 23.86
N LEU A 19 7.54 43.98 24.32
CA LEU A 19 7.16 42.60 24.68
C LEU A 19 6.00 42.54 25.68
N THR A 20 5.84 43.56 26.52
CA THR A 20 4.74 43.72 27.49
C THR A 20 3.37 43.90 26.84
N HIS A 21 3.28 44.52 25.65
CA HIS A 21 2.03 44.75 24.92
C HIS A 21 1.82 43.78 23.75
N ALA A 22 2.76 42.86 23.53
CA ALA A 22 2.66 41.86 22.48
C ALA A 22 1.45 40.92 22.68
N ASN A 23 1.08 40.65 23.93
CA ASN A 23 -0.08 39.81 24.25
C ASN A 23 -1.41 40.52 23.92
N ASP A 24 -1.53 41.80 24.28
CA ASP A 24 -2.72 42.61 23.95
C ASP A 24 -2.89 42.78 22.44
N ALA A 25 -1.80 43.00 21.71
CA ALA A 25 -1.80 43.03 20.25
C ALA A 25 -2.21 41.68 19.64
N ALA A 26 -1.75 40.55 20.20
CA ALA A 26 -2.11 39.21 19.75
C ALA A 26 -3.59 38.87 20.00
N ILE A 27 -4.18 39.36 21.10
CA ILE A 27 -5.60 39.24 21.40
C ILE A 27 -6.42 40.08 20.41
N HIS A 28 -6.04 41.34 20.17
CA HIS A 28 -6.71 42.23 19.21
C HIS A 28 -6.63 41.73 17.76
N LEU A 29 -5.50 41.14 17.36
CA LEU A 29 -5.29 40.58 16.03
C LEU A 29 -5.88 39.16 15.86
N GLN A 30 -6.64 38.67 16.84
CA GLN A 30 -7.24 37.33 16.87
C GLN A 30 -6.24 36.21 16.52
N VAL A 31 -5.00 36.35 17.00
CA VAL A 31 -3.94 35.36 16.76
C VAL A 31 -4.23 34.07 17.53
N TYR A 32 -4.97 34.16 18.63
CA TYR A 32 -5.45 33.00 19.38
C TYR A 32 -6.67 32.36 18.70
N PRO A 33 -6.71 31.03 18.58
CA PRO A 33 -7.86 30.33 18.05
C PRO A 33 -9.10 30.63 18.89
N SER A 34 -10.18 31.02 18.23
CA SER A 34 -11.47 31.31 18.86
C SER A 34 -12.02 30.07 19.60
N LYS A 35 -12.96 30.26 20.55
CA LYS A 35 -13.67 29.14 21.20
C LYS A 35 -14.28 28.18 20.17
N ARG A 36 -14.82 28.70 19.06
CA ARG A 36 -15.37 27.89 17.96
C ARG A 36 -14.30 27.06 17.26
N SER A 37 -13.11 27.62 17.04
CA SER A 37 -11.96 26.90 16.46
C SER A 37 -11.50 25.76 17.35
N TRP A 38 -11.47 25.98 18.67
CA TRP A 38 -11.19 24.93 19.65
C TRP A 38 -12.25 23.82 19.65
N LEU A 39 -13.53 24.17 19.62
CA LEU A 39 -14.61 23.18 19.55
C LEU A 39 -14.53 22.32 18.29
N VAL A 40 -14.27 22.91 17.12
CA VAL A 40 -14.07 22.15 15.87
C VAL A 40 -12.84 21.25 15.93
N PHE A 41 -11.77 21.71 16.61
CA PHE A 41 -10.59 20.88 16.83
C PHE A 41 -10.92 19.68 17.73
N PHE A 42 -11.55 19.90 18.88
CA PHE A 42 -11.94 18.83 19.79
C PHE A 42 -12.94 17.86 19.15
N ASP A 43 -13.91 18.35 18.38
CA ASP A 43 -14.87 17.53 17.66
C ASP A 43 -14.16 16.57 16.67
N LYS A 44 -13.26 17.11 15.84
CA LYS A 44 -12.46 16.29 14.92
C LYS A 44 -11.51 15.34 15.66
N ALA A 45 -10.87 15.81 16.72
CA ALA A 45 -9.94 15.00 17.50
C ALA A 45 -10.66 13.84 18.19
N LEU A 46 -11.81 14.09 18.83
CA LEU A 46 -12.64 13.04 19.44
C LEU A 46 -13.17 12.07 18.39
N LEU A 47 -13.58 12.56 17.21
CA LEU A 47 -14.03 11.69 16.12
C LEU A 47 -12.90 10.76 15.66
N ILE A 48 -11.69 11.29 15.44
CA ILE A 48 -10.53 10.50 15.03
C ILE A 48 -10.14 9.49 16.12
N ILE A 49 -10.05 9.94 17.38
CA ILE A 49 -9.71 9.07 18.52
C ILE A 49 -10.77 7.98 18.68
N GLY A 50 -12.06 8.33 18.61
CA GLY A 50 -13.16 7.39 18.68
C GLY A 50 -13.14 6.36 17.55
N ALA A 51 -12.90 6.80 16.31
CA ALA A 51 -12.77 5.89 15.16
C ALA A 51 -11.59 4.93 15.33
N ILE A 52 -10.42 5.43 15.75
CA ILE A 52 -9.24 4.59 16.03
C ILE A 52 -9.53 3.61 17.17
N ALA A 53 -10.17 4.07 18.25
CA ALA A 53 -10.53 3.22 19.38
C ALA A 53 -11.49 2.10 18.99
N LEU A 54 -12.48 2.38 18.13
CA LEU A 54 -13.39 1.36 17.60
C LEU A 54 -12.65 0.32 16.74
N VAL A 55 -11.75 0.77 15.86
CA VAL A 55 -10.92 -0.14 15.06
C VAL A 55 -10.04 -1.02 15.96
N LEU A 56 -9.38 -0.43 16.96
CA LEU A 56 -8.56 -1.17 17.92
C LEU A 56 -9.39 -2.14 18.77
N SER A 57 -10.56 -1.72 19.23
CA SER A 57 -11.48 -2.57 19.97
C SER A 57 -11.89 -3.79 19.16
N LEU A 58 -12.22 -3.61 17.88
CA LEU A 58 -12.52 -4.73 16.97
C LEU A 58 -11.32 -5.67 16.82
N VAL A 59 -10.12 -5.12 16.59
CA VAL A 59 -8.89 -5.91 16.44
C VAL A 59 -8.59 -6.71 17.71
N PHE A 60 -8.67 -6.09 18.89
CA PHE A 60 -8.43 -6.78 20.16
C PHE A 60 -9.51 -7.80 20.50
N PHE A 61 -10.78 -7.52 20.20
CA PHE A 61 -11.85 -8.48 20.35
C PHE A 61 -11.61 -9.74 19.52
N ILE A 62 -11.21 -9.57 18.26
CA ILE A 62 -10.89 -10.69 17.37
C ILE A 62 -9.67 -11.45 17.90
N ALA A 63 -8.61 -10.73 18.28
CA ALA A 63 -7.37 -11.34 18.77
C ALA A 63 -7.60 -12.16 20.06
N TYR A 64 -8.35 -11.61 21.02
CA TYR A 64 -8.69 -12.29 22.27
C TYR A 64 -9.50 -13.57 22.01
N ASN A 65 -10.48 -13.52 21.10
CA ASN A 65 -11.32 -14.67 20.78
C ASN A 65 -10.67 -15.64 19.80
N TRP A 66 -9.52 -15.30 19.19
CA TRP A 66 -8.94 -16.05 18.07
C TRP A 66 -8.63 -17.52 18.39
N ILE A 67 -8.09 -17.80 19.58
CA ILE A 67 -7.73 -19.16 19.99
C ILE A 67 -9.00 -20.01 20.20
N ASN A 68 -10.03 -19.43 20.80
CA ASN A 68 -11.29 -20.11 21.12
C ASN A 68 -12.25 -20.17 19.91
N MET A 69 -11.99 -19.41 18.85
CA MET A 69 -12.81 -19.39 17.64
C MET A 69 -12.59 -20.65 16.82
N GLY A 70 -13.66 -21.42 16.60
CA GLY A 70 -13.66 -22.57 15.71
C GLY A 70 -13.35 -22.19 14.26
N LYS A 71 -13.01 -23.18 13.42
CA LYS A 71 -12.63 -22.99 12.01
C LYS A 71 -13.64 -22.12 11.25
N MET A 72 -14.92 -22.46 11.35
CA MET A 72 -16.02 -21.73 10.68
C MET A 72 -16.09 -20.27 11.11
N GLY A 73 -15.85 -19.95 12.40
CA GLY A 73 -15.86 -18.57 12.87
C GLY A 73 -14.74 -17.74 12.25
N LYS A 74 -13.54 -18.31 12.13
CA LYS A 74 -12.38 -17.64 11.51
C LYS A 74 -12.64 -17.35 10.04
N PHE A 75 -13.15 -18.33 9.29
CA PHE A 75 -13.52 -18.13 7.89
C PHE A 75 -14.67 -17.14 7.73
N ALA A 76 -15.75 -17.28 8.50
CA ALA A 76 -16.89 -16.37 8.45
C ALA A 76 -16.48 -14.91 8.71
N LEU A 77 -15.51 -14.67 9.61
CA LEU A 77 -14.98 -13.35 9.87
C LEU A 77 -14.27 -12.77 8.65
N VAL A 78 -13.31 -13.52 8.09
CA VAL A 78 -12.49 -13.02 6.97
C VAL A 78 -13.30 -12.96 5.67
N GLU A 79 -14.12 -13.97 5.38
CA GLU A 79 -15.05 -13.99 4.24
C GLU A 79 -16.12 -12.90 4.38
N GLY A 80 -16.66 -12.70 5.57
CA GLY A 80 -17.60 -11.62 5.87
C GLY A 80 -16.98 -10.24 5.59
N ALA A 81 -15.74 -10.02 6.00
CA ALA A 81 -14.99 -8.81 5.68
C ALA A 81 -14.81 -8.62 4.17
N LEU A 82 -14.51 -9.70 3.43
CA LEU A 82 -14.40 -9.66 1.97
C LEU A 82 -15.73 -9.28 1.32
N VAL A 83 -16.83 -9.93 1.71
CA VAL A 83 -18.18 -9.67 1.18
C VAL A 83 -18.61 -8.23 1.43
N VAL A 84 -18.42 -7.72 2.66
CA VAL A 84 -18.73 -6.32 3.00
C VAL A 84 -17.91 -5.35 2.15
N THR A 85 -16.60 -5.63 1.97
CA THR A 85 -15.71 -4.80 1.15
C THR A 85 -16.17 -4.74 -0.31
N ILE A 86 -16.53 -5.89 -0.89
CA ILE A 86 -17.02 -5.98 -2.28
C ILE A 86 -18.39 -5.29 -2.39
N ALA A 87 -19.31 -5.49 -1.44
CA ALA A 87 -20.61 -4.84 -1.44
C ALA A 87 -20.49 -3.30 -1.41
N LEU A 88 -19.59 -2.77 -0.57
CA LEU A 88 -19.26 -1.35 -0.52
C LEU A 88 -18.69 -0.85 -1.86
N TYR A 89 -17.79 -1.62 -2.47
CA TYR A 89 -17.24 -1.29 -3.80
C TYR A 89 -18.35 -1.19 -4.85
N VAL A 90 -19.23 -2.21 -4.90
CA VAL A 90 -20.35 -2.28 -5.85
C VAL A 90 -21.30 -1.10 -5.63
N ALA A 91 -21.70 -0.81 -4.39
CA ALA A 91 -22.57 0.31 -4.05
C ALA A 91 -22.00 1.67 -4.47
N LEU A 92 -20.70 1.90 -4.26
CA LEU A 92 -20.02 3.13 -4.68
C LEU A 92 -19.81 3.19 -6.20
N SER A 93 -19.65 2.04 -6.86
CA SER A 93 -19.53 1.92 -8.31
C SER A 93 -20.80 2.39 -9.03
N PHE A 94 -21.98 2.04 -8.52
CA PHE A 94 -23.26 2.51 -9.07
C PHE A 94 -23.40 4.02 -9.04
N ARG A 95 -22.90 4.67 -7.98
CA ARG A 95 -22.97 6.14 -7.84
C ARG A 95 -21.89 6.88 -8.63
N ARG A 96 -20.92 6.18 -9.24
CA ARG A 96 -19.74 6.74 -9.95
C ARG A 96 -19.03 7.86 -9.17
N ARG A 97 -19.00 7.76 -7.83
CA ARG A 97 -18.34 8.73 -6.94
C ARG A 97 -17.14 8.10 -6.24
N PHE A 98 -16.23 8.96 -5.77
CA PHE A 98 -15.08 8.58 -4.94
C PHE A 98 -14.18 7.50 -5.57
N GLN A 99 -13.59 7.81 -6.73
CA GLN A 99 -12.72 6.88 -7.46
C GLN A 99 -11.60 6.29 -6.58
N LEU A 100 -10.94 7.11 -5.76
CA LEU A 100 -9.89 6.65 -4.87
C LEU A 100 -10.40 5.64 -3.83
N ILE A 101 -11.59 5.86 -3.25
CA ILE A 101 -12.18 4.94 -2.27
C ILE A 101 -12.49 3.60 -2.93
N ARG A 102 -13.03 3.60 -4.16
CA ARG A 102 -13.27 2.37 -4.92
C ARG A 102 -11.99 1.60 -5.18
N GLN A 103 -10.90 2.29 -5.52
CA GLN A 103 -9.59 1.68 -5.73
C GLN A 103 -9.02 1.09 -4.44
N LEU A 104 -9.14 1.81 -3.32
CA LEU A 104 -8.71 1.33 -2.00
C LEU A 104 -9.53 0.11 -1.55
N LEU A 105 -10.83 0.07 -1.81
CA LEU A 105 -11.66 -1.11 -1.51
C LEU A 105 -11.21 -2.35 -2.28
N LEU A 106 -10.84 -2.21 -3.56
CA LEU A 106 -10.29 -3.33 -4.33
C LEU A 106 -8.90 -3.77 -3.85
N LEU A 107 -8.07 -2.82 -3.40
CA LEU A 107 -6.80 -3.12 -2.75
C LEU A 107 -7.02 -3.92 -1.45
N ILE A 108 -7.94 -3.48 -0.60
CA ILE A 108 -8.32 -4.16 0.64
C ILE A 108 -8.86 -5.56 0.34
N ALA A 109 -9.76 -5.71 -0.63
CA ALA A 109 -10.29 -7.00 -1.05
C ALA A 109 -9.17 -7.96 -1.52
N SER A 110 -8.17 -7.43 -2.22
CA SER A 110 -7.01 -8.21 -2.68
C SER A 110 -6.14 -8.69 -1.52
N VAL A 111 -5.96 -7.86 -0.48
CA VAL A 111 -5.24 -8.25 0.74
C VAL A 111 -6.03 -9.30 1.53
N ILE A 112 -7.34 -9.11 1.71
CA ILE A 112 -8.21 -10.07 2.40
C ILE A 112 -8.21 -11.43 1.68
N THR A 113 -8.16 -11.44 0.34
CA THR A 113 -8.04 -12.67 -0.46
C THR A 113 -6.77 -13.45 -0.08
N GLY A 114 -5.64 -12.77 0.08
CA GLY A 114 -4.40 -13.40 0.55
C GLY A 114 -4.51 -13.91 2.00
N SER A 115 -5.16 -13.14 2.87
CA SER A 115 -5.43 -13.56 4.24
C SER A 115 -6.30 -14.82 4.31
N LEU A 116 -7.28 -14.99 3.41
CA LEU A 116 -8.08 -16.23 3.31
C LEU A 116 -7.24 -17.43 2.91
N LEU A 117 -6.35 -17.29 1.93
CA LEU A 117 -5.43 -18.36 1.53
C LEU A 117 -4.49 -18.76 2.67
N ALA A 118 -3.92 -17.78 3.36
CA ALA A 118 -3.06 -18.02 4.52
C ALA A 118 -3.81 -18.68 5.68
N LEU A 119 -5.04 -18.22 5.96
CA LEU A 119 -5.90 -18.84 6.97
C LEU A 119 -6.23 -20.29 6.58
N PHE A 120 -6.50 -20.55 5.30
CA PHE A 120 -6.75 -21.90 4.81
C PHE A 120 -5.54 -22.82 5.01
N GLY A 121 -4.35 -22.36 4.62
CA GLY A 121 -3.10 -23.08 4.87
C GLY A 121 -2.87 -23.35 6.36
N GLN A 122 -3.15 -22.38 7.24
CA GLN A 122 -3.00 -22.53 8.69
C GLN A 122 -4.01 -23.54 9.28
N VAL A 123 -5.28 -23.46 8.88
CA VAL A 123 -6.38 -24.23 9.49
C VAL A 123 -6.43 -25.67 9.00
N TYR A 124 -6.06 -25.89 7.74
CA TYR A 124 -6.08 -27.21 7.09
C TYR A 124 -4.70 -27.84 6.90
N GLN A 125 -3.62 -27.14 7.28
CA GLN A 125 -2.24 -27.62 7.19
C GLN A 125 -1.95 -28.24 5.82
N THR A 126 -2.25 -27.50 4.76
CA THR A 126 -2.35 -28.05 3.40
C THR A 126 -1.03 -28.53 2.81
N GLY A 127 0.09 -28.47 3.55
CA GLY A 127 1.42 -28.91 3.12
C GLY A 127 1.93 -28.23 1.84
N ALA A 128 1.16 -27.27 1.31
CA ALA A 128 1.46 -26.60 0.06
C ALA A 128 2.67 -25.70 0.25
N ASP A 129 3.58 -25.74 -0.70
CA ASP A 129 4.76 -24.88 -0.67
C ASP A 129 4.36 -23.41 -0.63
N THR A 130 5.16 -22.61 0.07
CA THR A 130 4.92 -21.17 0.21
C THR A 130 4.80 -20.47 -1.15
N TRP A 131 5.54 -20.91 -2.18
CA TRP A 131 5.45 -20.35 -3.52
C TRP A 131 4.06 -20.50 -4.15
N GLN A 132 3.37 -21.63 -3.90
CA GLN A 132 2.03 -21.89 -4.43
C GLN A 132 1.00 -20.94 -3.83
N LEU A 133 1.15 -20.59 -2.55
CA LEU A 133 0.28 -19.62 -1.88
C LEU A 133 0.40 -18.24 -2.55
N PHE A 134 1.62 -17.73 -2.73
CA PHE A 134 1.84 -16.42 -3.36
C PHE A 134 1.42 -16.40 -4.83
N PHE A 135 1.69 -17.47 -5.57
CA PHE A 135 1.27 -17.59 -6.97
C PHE A 135 -0.26 -17.68 -7.09
N GLY A 136 -0.91 -18.53 -6.30
CA GLY A 136 -2.37 -18.65 -6.25
C GLY A 136 -3.03 -17.33 -5.86
N TRP A 137 -2.44 -16.60 -4.89
CA TRP A 137 -2.87 -15.26 -4.52
C TRP A 137 -2.76 -14.29 -5.70
N ALA A 138 -1.62 -14.25 -6.38
CA ALA A 138 -1.42 -13.39 -7.55
C ALA A 138 -2.47 -13.66 -8.65
N VAL A 139 -2.77 -14.93 -8.93
CA VAL A 139 -3.77 -15.35 -9.92
C VAL A 139 -5.17 -14.90 -9.51
N LEU A 140 -5.56 -15.13 -8.25
CA LEU A 140 -6.90 -14.82 -7.76
C LEU A 140 -7.20 -13.33 -7.77
N ILE A 141 -6.18 -12.46 -7.66
CA ILE A 141 -6.40 -11.01 -7.65
C ILE A 141 -6.30 -10.33 -9.02
N VAL A 142 -5.99 -11.07 -10.09
CA VAL A 142 -5.92 -10.52 -11.47
C VAL A 142 -7.18 -9.72 -11.85
N PRO A 143 -8.41 -10.21 -11.61
CA PRO A 143 -9.62 -9.44 -11.94
C PRO A 143 -9.66 -8.08 -11.22
N TRP A 144 -9.28 -8.05 -9.94
CA TRP A 144 -9.25 -6.81 -9.15
C TRP A 144 -8.23 -5.83 -9.68
N VAL A 145 -7.03 -6.30 -10.06
CA VAL A 145 -5.94 -5.49 -10.62
C VAL A 145 -6.39 -4.79 -11.91
N ILE A 146 -7.02 -5.54 -12.82
CA ILE A 146 -7.51 -5.02 -14.10
C ILE A 146 -8.63 -3.99 -13.89
N ILE A 147 -9.56 -4.25 -12.98
CA ILE A 147 -10.72 -3.39 -12.72
C ILE A 147 -10.33 -2.10 -11.98
N ALA A 148 -9.44 -2.19 -10.98
CA ALA A 148 -9.09 -1.05 -10.14
C ALA A 148 -8.33 0.04 -10.89
N ARG A 149 -7.50 -0.36 -11.86
CA ARG A 149 -6.58 0.56 -12.57
C ARG A 149 -5.75 1.40 -11.61
N PHE A 150 -5.34 0.80 -10.50
CA PHE A 150 -4.72 1.50 -9.38
C PHE A 150 -3.24 1.09 -9.27
N PRO A 151 -2.29 2.05 -9.33
CA PRO A 151 -0.85 1.74 -9.29
C PRO A 151 -0.43 0.88 -8.09
N ALA A 152 -0.97 1.15 -6.90
CA ALA A 152 -0.60 0.38 -5.72
C ALA A 152 -1.07 -1.09 -5.80
N LEU A 153 -2.22 -1.35 -6.44
CA LEU A 153 -2.70 -2.72 -6.61
C LEU A 153 -1.89 -3.47 -7.68
N TRP A 154 -1.40 -2.78 -8.71
CA TRP A 154 -0.44 -3.34 -9.66
C TRP A 154 0.89 -3.70 -9.00
N LEU A 155 1.41 -2.82 -8.15
CA LEU A 155 2.63 -3.09 -7.38
C LEU A 155 2.45 -4.26 -6.41
N LEU A 156 1.30 -4.37 -5.74
CA LEU A 156 0.99 -5.55 -4.92
C LEU A 156 1.05 -6.82 -5.76
N TRP A 157 0.34 -6.85 -6.90
CA TRP A 157 0.32 -8.01 -7.79
C TRP A 157 1.71 -8.39 -8.31
N LEU A 158 2.49 -7.42 -8.77
CA LEU A 158 3.87 -7.64 -9.23
C LEU A 158 4.77 -8.14 -8.10
N GLY A 159 4.60 -7.61 -6.88
CA GLY A 159 5.26 -8.11 -5.68
C GLY A 159 4.94 -9.59 -5.44
N LEU A 160 3.67 -9.98 -5.49
CA LEU A 160 3.25 -11.39 -5.32
C LEU A 160 3.84 -12.32 -6.37
N VAL A 161 3.86 -11.90 -7.64
CA VAL A 161 4.47 -12.68 -8.73
C VAL A 161 5.97 -12.86 -8.49
N ASN A 162 6.69 -11.78 -8.16
CA ASN A 162 8.13 -11.86 -7.89
C ASN A 162 8.42 -12.73 -6.65
N THR A 163 7.67 -12.56 -5.56
CA THR A 163 7.81 -13.39 -4.36
C THR A 163 7.54 -14.86 -4.66
N GLY A 164 6.48 -15.17 -5.41
CA GLY A 164 6.18 -16.53 -5.85
C GLY A 164 7.31 -17.15 -6.67
N LEU A 165 7.86 -16.40 -7.63
CA LEU A 165 8.99 -16.85 -8.45
C LEU A 165 10.27 -17.08 -7.65
N ILE A 166 10.63 -16.15 -6.75
CA ILE A 166 11.80 -16.29 -5.87
C ILE A 166 11.68 -17.55 -5.02
N LEU A 167 10.51 -17.77 -4.41
CA LEU A 167 10.26 -18.95 -3.59
C LEU A 167 10.26 -20.24 -4.42
N TYR A 168 9.71 -20.20 -5.64
CA TYR A 168 9.72 -21.33 -6.56
C TYR A 168 11.14 -21.75 -6.92
N PHE A 169 12.00 -20.80 -7.30
CA PHE A 169 13.41 -21.07 -7.59
C PHE A 169 14.19 -21.51 -6.35
N GLY A 170 13.77 -21.14 -5.14
CA GLY A 170 14.39 -21.62 -3.90
C GLY A 170 14.09 -23.09 -3.57
N VAL A 171 13.02 -23.67 -4.14
CA VAL A 171 12.64 -25.08 -3.94
C VAL A 171 13.03 -25.94 -5.14
N MET A 172 13.09 -25.36 -6.34
CA MET A 172 13.52 -26.05 -7.55
C MET A 172 15.04 -26.25 -7.57
N ASP A 173 15.46 -27.50 -7.48
CA ASP A 173 16.86 -27.91 -7.61
C ASP A 173 17.17 -28.22 -9.08
N PHE A 174 18.00 -27.42 -9.75
CA PHE A 174 18.36 -27.70 -11.14
C PHE A 174 19.57 -28.63 -11.18
N ALA A 175 19.30 -29.93 -11.03
CA ALA A 175 20.30 -31.00 -10.98
C ALA A 175 21.34 -31.04 -12.13
N PHE A 176 21.20 -30.23 -13.18
CA PHE A 176 22.07 -30.16 -14.35
C PHE A 176 22.65 -28.76 -14.64
N VAL A 177 22.40 -27.77 -13.77
CA VAL A 177 22.87 -26.39 -13.94
C VAL A 177 23.87 -26.11 -12.81
N SER A 178 25.04 -25.54 -13.13
CA SER A 178 25.96 -25.14 -12.06
C SER A 178 25.33 -24.01 -11.25
N TYR A 179 25.57 -23.97 -9.93
CA TYR A 179 25.04 -22.94 -9.02
C TYR A 179 25.20 -21.50 -9.53
N PHE A 180 26.26 -21.21 -10.29
CA PHE A 180 26.47 -19.91 -10.92
C PHE A 180 25.44 -19.60 -12.03
N TYR A 181 25.14 -20.57 -12.90
CA TYR A 181 24.17 -20.39 -13.97
C TYR A 181 22.72 -20.34 -13.44
N GLU A 182 22.42 -21.00 -12.33
CA GLU A 182 21.10 -20.93 -11.67
C GLU A 182 20.75 -19.51 -11.23
N GLY A 183 21.68 -18.82 -10.54
CA GLY A 183 21.48 -17.45 -10.09
C GLY A 183 21.29 -16.46 -11.26
N VAL A 184 22.05 -16.64 -12.34
CA VAL A 184 21.91 -15.83 -13.56
C VAL A 184 20.54 -16.05 -14.22
N LEU A 185 20.08 -17.30 -14.31
CA LEU A 185 18.76 -17.62 -14.85
C LEU A 185 17.64 -17.04 -13.99
N GLN A 186 17.74 -17.14 -12.67
CA GLN A 186 16.77 -16.57 -11.74
C GLN A 186 16.64 -15.05 -11.92
N ILE A 187 17.78 -14.34 -11.91
CA ILE A 187 17.82 -12.88 -12.12
C ILE A 187 17.27 -12.54 -13.51
N GLY A 188 17.65 -13.29 -14.54
CA GLY A 188 17.18 -13.10 -15.91
C GLY A 188 15.67 -13.25 -16.06
N VAL A 189 15.08 -14.28 -15.44
CA VAL A 189 13.62 -14.49 -15.45
C VAL A 189 12.90 -13.38 -14.69
N LEU A 190 13.37 -13.00 -13.50
CA LEU A 190 12.78 -11.90 -12.74
C LEU A 190 12.87 -10.58 -13.53
N ALA A 191 14.00 -10.29 -14.14
CA ALA A 191 14.17 -9.11 -14.98
C ALA A 191 13.21 -9.12 -16.18
N ALA A 192 13.08 -10.25 -16.87
CA ALA A 192 12.17 -10.41 -18.00
C ALA A 192 10.70 -10.21 -17.58
N VAL A 193 10.27 -10.82 -16.47
CA VAL A 193 8.91 -10.67 -15.94
C VAL A 193 8.62 -9.22 -15.57
N ASN A 194 9.54 -8.55 -14.86
CA ASN A 194 9.38 -7.15 -14.49
C ASN A 194 9.39 -6.23 -15.72
N PHE A 195 10.21 -6.52 -16.73
CA PHE A 195 10.22 -5.79 -17.98
C PHE A 195 8.88 -5.92 -18.72
N VAL A 196 8.36 -7.13 -18.86
CA VAL A 196 7.04 -7.36 -19.49
C VAL A 196 5.94 -6.67 -18.70
N ALA A 197 5.93 -6.79 -17.37
CA ALA A 197 4.94 -6.15 -16.54
C ALA A 197 4.99 -4.62 -16.61
N LEU A 198 6.19 -4.02 -16.67
CA LEU A 198 6.35 -2.58 -16.88
C LEU A 198 5.74 -2.15 -18.22
N ASN A 199 6.05 -2.86 -19.31
CA ASN A 199 5.51 -2.54 -20.63
C ASN A 199 3.98 -2.68 -20.69
N LEU A 200 3.42 -3.73 -20.07
CA LEU A 200 1.98 -3.91 -19.95
C LEU A 200 1.32 -2.78 -19.16
N TRP A 201 1.95 -2.37 -18.06
CA TRP A 201 1.48 -1.26 -17.24
C TRP A 201 1.47 0.07 -18.00
N LEU A 202 2.56 0.38 -18.72
CA LEU A 202 2.66 1.57 -19.56
C LEU A 202 1.57 1.57 -20.64
N ALA A 203 1.37 0.45 -21.34
CA ALA A 203 0.29 0.31 -22.32
C ALA A 203 -1.09 0.50 -21.69
N PHE A 204 -1.28 0.06 -20.45
CA PHE A 204 -2.52 0.18 -19.71
C PHE A 204 -2.80 1.61 -19.23
N ILE A 205 -1.77 2.36 -18.81
CA ILE A 205 -1.86 3.81 -18.49
C ILE A 205 -2.09 4.63 -19.76
N ASP A 206 -1.40 4.30 -20.86
CA ASP A 206 -1.49 5.03 -22.12
C ASP A 206 -2.91 4.99 -22.71
N ARG A 207 -3.68 3.94 -22.43
CA ARG A 207 -5.10 3.83 -22.82
C ARG A 207 -6.04 4.67 -21.95
N GLN A 208 -5.57 5.26 -20.86
CA GLN A 208 -6.40 6.00 -19.89
C GLN A 208 -6.25 7.53 -19.99
N LEU A 209 -5.14 8.04 -20.53
CA LEU A 209 -4.91 9.49 -20.64
C LEU A 209 -5.64 10.08 -21.86
N PRO A 210 -6.43 11.16 -21.69
CA PRO A 210 -6.94 11.95 -22.82
C PRO A 210 -5.79 12.46 -23.69
N SER A 211 -5.99 12.53 -25.02
CA SER A 211 -4.95 12.90 -26.00
C SER A 211 -4.21 14.21 -25.67
N VAL A 212 -4.91 15.17 -25.05
CA VAL A 212 -4.37 16.48 -24.63
C VAL A 212 -3.46 16.37 -23.39
N THR A 213 -3.75 15.46 -22.47
CA THR A 213 -2.94 15.21 -21.25
C THR A 213 -1.70 14.35 -21.58
N ARG A 214 -1.77 13.59 -22.67
CA ARG A 214 -0.73 12.66 -23.16
C ARG A 214 0.59 13.34 -23.55
N SER A 215 0.55 14.55 -24.10
CA SER A 215 1.76 15.30 -24.49
C SER A 215 2.44 16.01 -23.32
N ARG A 216 1.68 16.36 -22.27
CA ARG A 216 2.15 17.15 -21.13
C ARG A 216 2.73 16.30 -19.99
N PHE A 217 2.20 15.08 -19.78
CA PHE A 217 2.63 14.18 -18.71
C PHE A 217 3.69 13.16 -19.11
N LYS A 218 3.92 12.92 -20.42
CA LYS A 218 4.95 11.99 -20.91
C LYS A 218 6.35 12.23 -20.30
N PRO A 219 6.86 13.48 -20.22
CA PRO A 219 8.22 13.73 -19.73
C PRO A 219 8.40 13.51 -18.21
N GLU A 220 7.36 13.74 -17.41
CA GLU A 220 7.42 13.65 -15.93
C GLU A 220 7.12 12.24 -15.41
N LEU A 221 6.27 11.48 -16.12
CA LEU A 221 5.93 10.11 -15.74
C LEU A 221 7.10 9.14 -15.97
N ASP A 222 7.95 9.42 -16.96
CA ASP A 222 9.13 8.62 -17.30
C ASP A 222 10.04 8.40 -16.08
N TRP A 223 10.46 9.45 -15.39
CA TRP A 223 11.44 9.31 -14.30
C TRP A 223 10.92 8.53 -13.10
N SER A 224 9.65 8.70 -12.71
CA SER A 224 9.10 7.96 -11.57
C SER A 224 8.89 6.47 -11.88
N ALA A 225 8.50 6.14 -13.12
CA ALA A 225 8.37 4.76 -13.59
C ALA A 225 9.74 4.10 -13.76
N TYR A 226 10.74 4.82 -14.28
CA TYR A 226 12.13 4.36 -14.35
C TYR A 226 12.75 4.21 -12.96
N VAL A 227 12.47 5.11 -12.00
CA VAL A 227 12.99 5.03 -10.63
C VAL A 227 12.35 3.89 -9.85
N VAL A 228 11.05 3.64 -9.99
CA VAL A 228 10.39 2.47 -9.38
C VAL A 228 10.85 1.18 -10.06
N GLY A 229 11.01 1.19 -11.39
CA GLY A 229 11.63 0.10 -12.15
C GLY A 229 13.05 -0.20 -11.66
N LEU A 230 13.93 0.80 -11.63
CA LEU A 230 15.31 0.72 -11.17
C LEU A 230 15.42 0.33 -9.70
N LEU A 231 14.60 0.88 -8.81
CA LEU A 231 14.63 0.52 -7.39
C LEU A 231 14.09 -0.90 -7.17
N SER A 232 13.07 -1.33 -7.92
CA SER A 232 12.62 -2.73 -7.86
C SER A 232 13.71 -3.66 -8.40
N SER A 233 14.31 -3.37 -9.55
CA SER A 233 15.39 -4.15 -10.13
C SER A 233 16.65 -4.14 -9.27
N TYR A 234 16.99 -3.02 -8.63
CA TYR A 234 18.14 -2.88 -7.73
C TYR A 234 17.97 -3.68 -6.44
N PHE A 235 16.83 -3.53 -5.75
CA PHE A 235 16.57 -4.31 -4.53
C PHE A 235 16.38 -5.81 -4.80
N ILE A 236 15.85 -6.19 -5.97
CA ILE A 236 15.64 -7.60 -6.33
C ILE A 236 16.96 -8.28 -6.79
N THR A 237 17.88 -7.54 -7.41
CA THR A 237 19.16 -8.10 -7.91
C THR A 237 20.26 -8.13 -6.85
N TYR A 238 20.34 -7.12 -5.97
CA TYR A 238 21.44 -7.02 -5.01
C TYR A 238 21.22 -7.81 -3.70
N LEU A 239 19.98 -8.00 -3.25
CA LEU A 239 19.72 -8.71 -1.99
C LEU A 239 20.18 -10.19 -2.02
N PRO A 240 19.90 -10.96 -3.10
CA PRO A 240 20.33 -12.36 -3.20
C PRO A 240 21.84 -12.49 -3.41
N PHE A 241 22.45 -11.61 -4.21
CA PHE A 241 23.90 -11.57 -4.42
C PHE A 241 24.65 -11.25 -3.12
N PHE A 242 24.16 -10.29 -2.34
CA PHE A 242 24.74 -9.92 -1.04
C PHE A 242 24.56 -11.04 0.01
N MET A 243 23.41 -11.73 0.03
CA MET A 243 23.19 -12.90 0.89
C MET A 243 24.09 -14.08 0.51
N SER A 244 24.31 -14.32 -0.79
CA SER A 244 25.23 -15.35 -1.31
C SER A 244 26.69 -15.06 -0.98
N LEU A 245 27.10 -13.79 -0.90
CA LEU A 245 28.45 -13.40 -0.49
C LEU A 245 28.70 -13.54 1.02
N MET A 246 27.64 -13.52 1.84
CA MET A 246 27.72 -13.57 3.30
C MET A 246 27.54 -14.97 3.89
N THR A 247 27.18 -15.99 3.10
CA THR A 247 27.20 -17.39 3.54
C THR A 247 28.64 -17.91 3.56
N PRO A 248 29.24 -18.19 4.73
CA PRO A 248 30.56 -18.81 4.76
C PRO A 248 30.44 -20.24 4.21
N ILE A 249 31.30 -20.58 3.26
CA ILE A 249 31.46 -21.92 2.72
C ILE A 249 31.92 -22.81 3.88
N LEU A 250 31.04 -23.69 4.37
CA LEU A 250 31.36 -24.84 5.21
C LEU A 250 31.12 -26.11 4.41
#